data_AF-A0A7X4A7G7-F1
#
_entry.id   AF-A0A7X4A7G7-F1
#
_cell.length_a   1.000
_cell.length_b   1.000
_cell.length_c   1.000
_cell.angle_alpha   90.00
_cell.angle_beta   90.00
_cell.angle_gamma   90.00
#
_symmetry.space_group_name_H-M   'P 1'
#
loop_
_entity.id
_entity.type
_entity.pdbx_description
1 polymer ?
#
loop_
_entity_poly.entity_id
_entity_poly.type
_entity_poly.pdbx_seq_one_letter_code
_entity_poly.pdbx_strand_id
1 'polypeptide(L)' 'MVLDPQKILDWPFEPVEQAYTERDTILYALGCGLGSDPLDEAQLRFVFEEPELLALPSMAAVLSPPGFWARHPDT' A
#
# COMPACT_ATOMS: atom_id res chain seq x y z
N MET A 1 27.81 -12.52 -13.96
CA MET A 1 27.27 -11.26 -13.41
C MET A 1 27.64 -11.25 -11.95
N VAL A 2 28.49 -10.30 -11.54
CA VAL A 2 28.96 -10.19 -10.16
C VAL A 2 28.21 -9.00 -9.56
N LEU A 3 27.53 -9.22 -8.45
CA LEU A 3 26.85 -8.16 -7.70
C LEU A 3 27.90 -7.29 -7.00
N ASP A 4 27.71 -5.97 -6.98
CA ASP A 4 28.50 -5.04 -6.18
C ASP A 4 27.72 -4.69 -4.90
N PRO A 5 28.09 -5.27 -3.74
CA PRO A 5 27.34 -5.08 -2.50
C PRO A 5 27.36 -3.62 -2.01
N GLN A 6 28.46 -2.90 -2.23
CA GLN A 6 28.60 -1.53 -1.75
C GLN A 6 27.64 -0.61 -2.52
N LYS A 7 27.57 -0.78 -3.84
CA LYS A 7 26.64 -0.03 -4.70
C LYS A 7 25.16 -0.24 -4.33
N ILE A 8 24.80 -1.46 -3.93
CA ILE A 8 23.42 -1.79 -3.51
C ILE A 8 23.10 -1.19 -2.14
N LEU A 9 24.03 -1.26 -1.19
CA LEU A 9 23.85 -0.68 0.15
C LEU A 9 23.74 0.85 0.12
N ASP A 10 24.44 1.49 -0.83
CA ASP A 10 24.43 2.95 -1.03
C ASP A 10 23.38 3.41 -2.06
N TRP A 11 22.44 2.55 -2.47
CA TRP A 11 21.49 2.87 -3.54
C TRP A 11 20.60 4.08 -3.18
N PRO A 12 20.56 5.12 -4.03
CA PRO A 12 19.75 6.30 -3.75
C PRO A 12 18.28 6.00 -4.03
N PHE A 13 17.48 5.86 -2.97
CA PHE A 13 16.02 5.81 -3.08
C PHE A 13 15.47 7.23 -3.14
N GLU A 14 14.98 7.62 -4.30
CA GLU A 14 14.28 8.89 -4.46
C GLU A 14 12.97 8.90 -3.66
N PRO A 15 12.55 10.04 -3.10
CA PRO A 15 11.27 10.15 -2.40
C PRO A 15 10.12 9.87 -3.36
N VAL A 16 9.13 9.12 -2.88
CA VAL A 16 7.91 8.80 -3.61
C VAL A 16 6.73 9.46 -2.91
N GLU A 17 5.98 10.27 -3.65
CA GLU A 17 4.72 10.85 -3.19
C GLU A 17 3.55 10.07 -3.79
N GLN A 18 2.57 9.74 -2.96
CA GLN A 18 1.38 9.01 -3.36
C GLN A 18 0.15 9.79 -2.90
N ALA A 19 -0.79 10.00 -3.82
CA ALA A 19 -2.11 10.51 -3.49
C ALA A 19 -3.10 9.35 -3.51
N TYR A 20 -3.98 9.32 -2.51
CA TYR A 20 -5.07 8.36 -2.42
C TYR A 20 -6.29 9.07 -1.85
N THR A 21 -7.45 8.49 -2.10
CA THR A 21 -8.75 9.02 -1.71
C THR A 21 -9.49 8.03 -0.80
N GLU A 22 -10.65 8.44 -0.30
CA GLU A 22 -11.57 7.55 0.42
C GLU A 22 -11.94 6.33 -0.43
N ARG A 23 -12.18 6.54 -1.74
CA ARG A 23 -12.47 5.47 -2.69
C ARG A 23 -11.34 4.43 -2.74
N ASP A 24 -10.09 4.84 -2.78
CA ASP A 24 -8.94 3.92 -2.84
C ASP A 24 -8.81 3.12 -1.54
N THR A 25 -9.07 3.78 -0.41
CA THR A 25 -9.11 3.16 0.93
C THR A 25 -10.19 2.09 1.01
N ILE A 26 -11.40 2.41 0.56
CA ILE A 26 -12.55 1.48 0.53
C ILE A 26 -12.27 0.31 -0.42
N LEU A 27 -11.75 0.57 -1.62
CA LEU A 27 -11.40 -0.48 -2.58
C LEU A 27 -10.32 -1.42 -2.02
N TYR A 28 -9.34 -0.90 -1.28
CA TYR A 28 -8.35 -1.72 -0.60
C TYR A 28 -8.99 -2.62 0.46
N ALA A 29 -9.85 -2.06 1.32
CA ALA A 29 -10.53 -2.84 2.36
C ALA A 29 -11.43 -3.94 1.78
N LEU A 30 -12.21 -3.63 0.74
CA LEU A 30 -13.02 -4.60 -0.01
C LEU A 30 -12.14 -5.69 -0.64
N GLY A 31 -11.00 -5.31 -1.25
CA GLY A 31 -10.03 -6.25 -1.82
C GLY A 31 -9.41 -7.19 -0.78
N CYS A 32 -9.31 -6.75 0.48
CA CYS A 32 -8.91 -7.57 1.62
C CYS A 32 -10.04 -8.44 2.21
N GLY A 33 -11.26 -8.32 1.69
CA GLY A 33 -12.42 -9.15 2.08
C GLY A 33 -13.35 -8.53 3.12
N LEU A 34 -13.11 -7.29 3.56
CA LEU A 34 -14.08 -6.60 4.43
C LEU A 34 -15.36 -6.31 3.64
N GLY A 35 -16.51 -6.36 4.32
CA GLY A 35 -17.84 -6.25 3.71
C GLY A 35 -18.41 -7.56 3.17
N SER A 36 -17.68 -8.68 3.25
CA SER A 36 -18.18 -9.99 2.80
C SER A 36 -19.25 -10.59 3.72
N ASP A 37 -19.18 -10.28 5.01
CA ASP A 37 -20.20 -10.64 5.99
C ASP A 37 -21.20 -9.48 6.14
N PRO A 38 -22.44 -9.61 5.63
CA PRO A 38 -23.43 -8.54 5.71
C PRO A 38 -23.97 -8.31 7.11
N LEU A 39 -23.66 -9.17 8.09
CA LEU A 39 -24.12 -9.04 9.48
C LEU A 39 -23.05 -8.43 10.42
N ASP A 40 -21.83 -8.21 9.94
CA ASP A 40 -20.77 -7.59 10.74
C ASP A 40 -20.70 -6.07 10.49
N GLU A 41 -21.51 -5.32 11.23
CA GLU A 41 -21.56 -3.86 11.17
C GLU A 41 -20.21 -3.20 11.52
N ALA A 42 -19.32 -3.88 12.25
CA ALA A 42 -18.01 -3.32 12.60
C ALA A 42 -17.10 -3.12 11.38
N GLN A 43 -17.43 -3.75 10.24
CA GLN A 43 -16.70 -3.60 8.98
C GLN A 43 -17.10 -2.35 8.21
N LEU A 44 -18.27 -1.75 8.50
CA LEU A 44 -18.77 -0.55 7.78
C LEU A 44 -17.79 0.62 7.85
N ARG A 45 -17.13 0.81 8.99
CA ARG A 45 -16.10 1.86 9.18
C ARG A 45 -14.90 1.77 8.24
N PHE A 46 -14.75 0.70 7.46
CA PHE A 46 -13.67 0.52 6.49
C PHE A 46 -14.14 0.54 5.03
N VAL A 47 -15.44 0.37 4.79
CA VAL A 47 -16.02 0.19 3.45
C VAL A 47 -17.08 1.22 3.10
N PHE A 48 -17.40 2.11 4.04
CA PHE A 48 -18.34 3.21 3.88
C PHE A 48 -17.75 4.49 4.48
N GLU A 49 -17.90 5.60 3.76
CA GLU A 49 -17.23 6.87 4.04
C GLU A 49 -17.81 7.64 5.24
N GLU A 50 -19.05 7.38 5.63
CA GLU A 50 -19.75 8.08 6.71
C GLU A 50 -20.05 7.19 7.92
N PRO A 51 -20.03 7.71 9.16
CA PRO A 51 -19.61 9.06 9.55
C PRO A 51 -18.07 9.21 9.64
N GLU A 52 -17.34 8.10 9.61
CA GLU A 52 -15.89 8.04 9.70
C GLU A 52 -15.37 6.83 8.93
N LEU A 53 -14.35 7.06 8.11
CA LEU A 53 -13.63 6.02 7.38
C LEU A 53 -12.27 5.75 8.04
N LEU A 54 -12.01 4.49 8.35
CA LEU A 54 -10.71 4.00 8.80
C LEU A 54 -9.98 3.32 7.65
N ALA A 55 -8.69 3.63 7.52
CA ALA A 55 -7.80 2.88 6.65
C ALA A 55 -7.26 1.65 7.39
N LEU A 56 -7.18 0.51 6.70
CA LEU A 56 -6.43 -0.64 7.19
C LEU A 56 -4.94 -0.28 7.20
N PRO A 57 -4.21 -0.46 8.32
CA PRO A 57 -2.78 -0.10 8.40
C PRO A 57 -1.91 -0.78 7.34
N SER A 58 -2.32 -1.98 6.88
CA SER A 58 -1.63 -2.73 5.83
C SER A 58 -1.65 -2.05 4.46
N MET A 59 -2.54 -1.07 4.23
CA MET A 59 -2.55 -0.26 3.00
C MET A 59 -1.24 0.47 2.78
N ALA A 60 -0.52 0.84 3.86
CA ALA A 60 0.80 1.47 3.78
C ALA A 60 1.82 0.61 3.01
N ALA A 61 1.73 -0.72 3.09
CA ALA A 61 2.61 -1.63 2.35
C ALA A 61 2.35 -1.60 0.84
N VAL A 62 1.13 -1.25 0.41
CA VAL A 62 0.77 -1.10 -1.01
C VAL A 62 1.14 0.29 -1.53
N LEU A 63 1.04 1.31 -0.69
CA LEU A 63 1.37 2.69 -1.07
C LEU A 63 2.88 2.93 -1.16
N SER A 64 3.68 2.24 -0.36
CA SER A 64 5.12 2.52 -0.21
C SER A 64 6.10 1.46 -0.76
N PRO A 65 5.85 0.76 -1.89
CA PRO A 65 6.87 -0.07 -2.49
C PRO A 65 7.94 0.83 -3.14
N PRO A 66 9.25 0.57 -2.94
CA PRO A 66 10.35 1.29 -3.60
C PRO A 66 10.45 1.02 -5.12
N GLY A 67 9.35 0.56 -5.75
CA GLY A 67 9.35 0.00 -7.09
C GLY A 67 10.21 -1.26 -7.23
N PHE A 68 10.47 -1.66 -8.48
CA PHE A 68 11.36 -2.77 -8.80
C PHE A 68 12.82 -2.30 -8.94
N TRP A 69 13.35 -1.60 -7.94
CA TRP A 69 14.74 -1.08 -7.96
C TRP A 69 15.79 -2.19 -8.24
N ALA A 70 15.53 -3.42 -7.80
CA ALA A 70 16.39 -4.57 -8.06
C ALA A 70 16.39 -5.07 -9.52
N ARG A 71 15.56 -4.50 -10.40
CA ARG A 71 15.60 -4.73 -11.86
C ARG A 71 16.38 -3.64 -12.59
N HIS A 72 16.88 -2.63 -11.88
CA HIS A 72 17.66 -1.57 -12.50
C HIS A 72 18.96 -2.18 -13.09
N PRO A 73 19.38 -1.84 -14.31
CA PRO A 73 20.59 -2.42 -14.91
C PRO A 73 21.88 -2.15 -14.11
N ASP A 74 21.84 -1.14 -13.23
CA ASP A 74 22.93 -0.74 -12.36
C ASP A 74 22.94 -1.46 -11.00
N THR A 75 21.92 -2.26 -10.68
CA THR A 75 21.83 -3.04 -9.43
C THR A 75 22.17 -4.51 -9.61
#